data_AF-A0A3M1I2E1-F1
#
_entry.id   AF-A0A3M1I2E1-F1
#
_cell.length_a   1.000
_cell.length_b   1.000
_cell.length_c   1.000
_cell.angle_alpha   90.00
_cell.angle_beta   90.00
_cell.angle_gamma   90.00
#
_symmetry.space_group_name_H-M   'P 1'
#
loop_
_entity.id
_entity.type
_entity.pdbx_description
1 polymer ?
#
loop_
_entity_poly.entity_id
_entity_poly.type
_entity_poly.pdbx_seq_one_letter_code
_entity_poly.pdbx_strand_id
1 'polypeptide(L)' 'MQYKMLVAGNWKMHGLLSEALRFVEELIENPDPEHLEVALMPPFTLLYPLA' A
#
# COMPACT_ATOMS: atom_id res chain seq x y z
N MET A 1 -16.54 -8.12 -19.00
CA MET A 1 -15.52 -8.02 -17.92
C MET A 1 -15.47 -6.57 -17.50
N GLN A 2 -15.73 -6.27 -16.24
CA GLN A 2 -15.68 -4.90 -15.72
C GLN A 2 -14.35 -4.75 -14.97
N TYR A 3 -13.50 -3.82 -15.39
CA TYR A 3 -12.22 -3.54 -14.75
C TYR A 3 -12.46 -2.64 -13.53
N LYS A 4 -11.78 -2.94 -12.41
CA LYS A 4 -11.68 -2.00 -11.30
C LYS A 4 -10.56 -1.00 -11.58
N MET A 5 -10.69 0.21 -11.04
CA MET A 5 -9.60 1.20 -11.12
C MET A 5 -8.48 0.78 -10.17
N LEU A 6 -7.22 0.93 -10.58
CA LEU A 6 -6.06 0.63 -9.74
C LEU A 6 -5.34 1.92 -9.33
N VAL A 7 -5.10 2.08 -8.03
CA VAL A 7 -4.19 3.10 -7.48
C VAL A 7 -2.96 2.38 -6.94
N ALA A 8 -1.79 2.68 -7.51
CA ALA A 8 -0.55 1.98 -7.19
C ALA A 8 0.49 2.95 -6.61
N GLY A 9 0.86 2.75 -5.34
CA GLY A 9 1.85 3.54 -4.61
C GLY A 9 3.25 2.91 -4.69
N ASN A 10 4.08 3.36 -5.63
CA ASN A 10 5.49 2.95 -5.71
C ASN A 10 6.36 3.83 -4.80
N TRP A 11 6.85 3.28 -3.69
CA TRP A 11 7.71 4.01 -2.75
C TRP A 11 9.15 4.14 -3.25
N LYS A 12 9.51 3.43 -4.32
CA LYS A 12 10.88 3.34 -4.84
C LYS A 12 11.80 2.85 -3.72
N MET A 13 12.89 3.58 -3.45
CA MET A 13 13.86 3.25 -2.39
C MET A 13 13.69 4.16 -1.17
N HIS A 14 12.43 4.38 -0.73
CA HIS A 14 12.11 5.23 0.42
C HIS A 14 11.29 4.48 1.48
N GLY A 15 11.46 4.93 2.73
CA GLY A 15 10.70 4.47 3.90
C GLY A 15 11.59 3.78 4.94
N LEU A 16 11.44 4.19 6.20
CA LEU A 16 11.89 3.40 7.35
C LEU A 16 10.81 2.39 7.77
N LEU A 17 11.18 1.30 8.42
CA LEU A 17 10.23 0.27 8.86
C LEU A 17 9.11 0.83 9.73
N SER A 18 9.43 1.70 10.69
CA SER A 18 8.45 2.31 11.59
C SER A 18 7.47 3.24 10.87
N GLU A 19 7.93 3.97 9.85
CA GLU A 19 7.09 4.86 9.04
C GLU A 19 6.17 4.04 8.14
N ALA A 20 6.69 2.95 7.56
CA ALA A 20 5.94 2.06 6.70
C ALA A 20 4.79 1.35 7.43
N LEU A 21 5.05 0.84 8.64
CA LEU A 21 4.03 0.19 9.47
C LEU A 21 2.92 1.19 9.84
N ARG A 22 3.30 2.39 10.30
CA ARG A 22 2.34 3.45 10.61
C ARG A 22 1.51 3.86 9.39
N PHE A 23 2.15 4.02 8.24
CA PHE A 23 1.46 4.39 7.01
C PHE A 23 0.40 3.35 6.62
N VAL A 24 0.73 2.05 6.72
CA VAL A 24 -0.23 0.99 6.41
C VAL A 24 -1.38 0.97 7.42
N GLU A 25 -1.10 1.15 8.72
CA GLU A 25 -2.15 1.30 9.75
C GLU A 25 -3.10 2.46 9.45
N GLU A 26 -2.57 3.63 9.08
CA GLU A 26 -3.38 4.80 8.69
C GLU A 26 -4.15 4.54 7.37
N LEU A 27 -3.57 3.79 6.43
CA LEU A 27 -4.20 3.50 5.14
C LEU A 27 -5.42 2.60 5.30
N ILE A 28 -5.36 1.57 6.15
CA ILE A 28 -6.46 0.61 6.36
C ILE A 28 -7.66 1.22 7.08
N GLU A 29 -7.50 2.36 7.76
CA GLU A 29 -8.60 3.10 8.38
C GLU A 29 -9.46 3.85 7.36
N ASN A 30 -9.01 3.96 6.09
CA ASN A 30 -9.77 4.61 5.03
C ASN A 30 -10.91 3.71 4.51
N PRO A 31 -11.97 4.31 3.93
CA PRO A 31 -13.01 3.55 3.24
C PRO A 31 -12.43 2.67 2.12
N ASP A 32 -12.93 1.43 2.00
CA ASP A 32 -12.58 0.48 0.94
C ASP A 32 -13.72 0.39 -0.10
N PRO A 33 -13.72 1.24 -1.13
CA PRO A 33 -14.78 1.25 -2.13
C PRO A 33 -14.64 0.10 -3.14
N GLU A 34 -15.74 -0.61 -3.41
CA GLU A 34 -15.74 -1.81 -4.27
C GLU A 34 -15.17 -1.61 -5.69
N HIS A 35 -15.19 -0.40 -6.21
CA HIS A 35 -14.77 -0.06 -7.58
C HIS A 35 -13.27 0.24 -7.72
N LEU A 36 -12.53 0.23 -6.62
CA LEU A 36 -11.11 0.55 -6.55
C LEU A 36 -10.31 -0.66 -6.06
N GLU A 37 -9.10 -0.79 -6.58
CA GLU A 37 -8.05 -1.64 -6.04
C GLU A 37 -6.86 -0.75 -5.67
N VAL A 38 -6.21 -1.06 -4.55
CA VAL A 38 -5.03 -0.34 -4.06
C VAL A 38 -3.87 -1.32 -3.95
N ALA A 39 -2.72 -0.93 -4.48
CA ALA A 39 -1.47 -1.68 -4.37
C ALA A 39 -0.35 -0.79 -3.83
N LEU A 40 0.44 -1.31 -2.89
CA LEU A 40 1.66 -0.67 -2.41
C LEU A 40 2.87 -1.47 -2.88
N MET A 41 3.91 -0.77 -3.33
CA MET A 41 5.16 -1.36 -3.79
C MET A 41 6.32 -0.76 -2.97
N PRO A 42 6.53 -1.26 -1.73
CA PRO A 42 7.61 -0.81 -0.86
C PRO A 42 8.97 -1.35 -1.35
N PRO A 43 10.10 -0.81 -0.84
CA PRO A 43 11.41 -1.43 -0.99
C PRO A 43 11.40 -2.91 -0.59
N PHE A 44 12.22 -3.74 -1.25
CA PHE A 44 12.26 -5.20 -1.02
C PHE A 44 12.44 -5.59 0.46
N THR A 45 13.27 -4.84 1.20
CA THR A 45 13.53 -5.06 2.63
C THR A 45 12.32 -4.85 3.52
N LEU A 46 11.29 -4.14 3.03
CA LEU A 46 10.06 -3.86 3.75
C LEU A 46 8.90 -4.78 3.31
N LEU A 47 9.06 -5.63 2.29
CA LEU A 47 7.99 -6.54 1.86
C LEU A 47 7.58 -7.53 2.96
N TYR A 48 8.54 -8.22 3.59
CA TYR A 48 8.24 -9.21 4.62
C TYR A 48 7.63 -8.60 5.90
N PRO A 49 8.13 -7.45 6.41
CA PRO A 49 7.50 -6.80 7.56
C PRO A 49 6.09 -6.22 7.32
N LEU A 50 5.68 -6.02 6.05
CA LEU A 50 4.38 -5.47 5.66
C LEU A 50 3.40 -6.54 5.15
N ALA A 51 3.79 -7.81 5.18
CA ALA A 51 3.01 -8.94 4.66
C ALA A 51 1.90 -9.40 5.62
#